data_AF-A0A0G2HI59-F1
#
_entry.id   AF-A0A0G2HI59-F1
#
_cell.length_a   1.000
_cell.length_b   1.000
_cell.length_c   1.000
_cell.angle_alpha   90.00
_cell.angle_beta   90.00
_cell.angle_gamma   90.00
#
_symmetry.space_group_name_H-M   'P 1'
#
loop_
_entity.id
_entity.type
_entity.pdbx_description
1 polymer ?
#
loop_
_entity_poly.entity_id
_entity_poly.type
_entity_poly.pdbx_seq_one_letter_code
_entity_poly.pdbx_strand_id
1 'polypeptide(L)'
;MGPPSQLPRLKNKTMDEIITRWATDLQKYQKEFKDQATKVAAWDRLLVENGEKIQKLYLQTHDAEKASNEIDRQLQSVESHQAELESFLDRYEKEVDDMYSKQIGGNEQLAGPDQERERTYKLAENLTDRLDEMGKDLGKMITEINDISGSLSKGNKPDDPLSQIVRVLNGHLQQLQWIDTNASALQAKVNAAQKASNNMGSKYGNPDSDAAEGFYRSYMGRR
;
A
#
# COMPACT_ATOMS: atom_id res chain seq x y z
N MET A 1 44.66 -22.65 17.76
CA MET A 1 45.39 -23.76 18.43
C MET A 1 46.39 -24.30 17.44
N GLY A 2 47.68 -23.93 17.59
CA GLY A 2 48.73 -24.42 16.70
C GLY A 2 48.96 -25.93 16.85
N PRO A 3 49.54 -26.61 15.85
CA PRO A 3 49.78 -28.04 15.93
C PRO A 3 50.68 -28.37 17.15
N PRO A 4 50.37 -29.42 17.93
CA PRO A 4 51.13 -29.75 19.13
C PRO A 4 52.57 -30.14 18.80
N SER A 5 53.50 -29.76 19.67
CA SER A 5 54.94 -29.91 19.49
C SER A 5 55.34 -31.38 19.29
N GLN A 6 56.05 -31.68 18.19
CA GLN A 6 56.43 -33.04 17.79
C GLN A 6 57.66 -33.61 18.52
N LEU A 7 58.28 -32.86 19.45
CA LEU A 7 59.55 -33.21 20.09
C LEU A 7 59.58 -34.58 20.80
N PRO A 8 58.50 -35.08 21.45
CA PRO A 8 58.53 -36.41 22.09
C PRO A 8 58.48 -37.58 21.08
N ARG A 9 58.18 -37.32 19.80
CA ARG A 9 57.81 -38.33 18.79
C ARG A 9 58.96 -38.76 17.86
N LEU A 10 60.15 -38.20 18.06
CA LEU A 10 61.36 -38.39 17.24
C LEU A 10 62.46 -39.19 17.94
N LYS A 11 62.29 -39.53 19.22
CA LYS A 11 63.27 -40.30 19.99
C LYS A 11 63.32 -41.75 19.48
N ASN A 12 64.52 -42.26 19.18
CA ASN A 12 64.80 -43.62 18.68
C ASN A 12 64.40 -43.93 17.22
N LYS A 13 64.39 -42.94 16.32
CA LYS A 13 64.16 -43.14 14.88
C LYS A 13 65.41 -42.87 14.05
N THR A 14 65.56 -43.59 12.94
CA THR A 14 66.63 -43.33 11.96
C THR A 14 66.35 -42.04 11.17
N MET A 15 67.39 -41.43 10.60
CA MET A 15 67.24 -40.18 9.83
C MET A 15 66.23 -40.33 8.68
N ASP A 16 66.26 -41.45 7.96
CA ASP A 16 65.36 -41.72 6.84
C ASP A 16 63.89 -41.90 7.29
N GLU A 17 63.65 -42.48 8.47
CA GLU A 17 62.32 -42.56 9.06
C GLU A 17 61.76 -41.18 9.44
N ILE A 18 62.61 -40.25 9.89
CA ILE A 18 62.23 -38.88 10.21
C ILE A 18 61.89 -38.12 8.93
N ILE A 19 62.70 -38.24 7.89
CA ILE A 19 62.48 -37.58 6.58
C ILE A 19 61.19 -38.10 5.93
N THR A 20 60.98 -39.42 5.91
CA THR A 20 59.77 -40.04 5.36
C THR A 20 58.52 -39.57 6.10
N ARG A 21 58.60 -39.43 7.42
CA ARG A 21 57.51 -38.92 8.23
C ARG A 21 57.22 -37.45 7.96
N TRP A 22 58.25 -36.59 7.91
CA TRP A 22 58.06 -35.18 7.56
C TRP A 22 57.46 -35.01 6.18
N ALA A 23 57.88 -35.82 5.20
CA ALA A 23 57.26 -35.83 3.87
C ALA A 23 55.77 -36.20 3.93
N THR A 24 55.41 -37.20 4.72
CA THR A 24 54.02 -37.65 4.88
C THR A 24 53.16 -36.62 5.62
N ASP A 25 53.68 -36.05 6.71
CA ASP A 25 53.01 -34.99 7.49
C ASP A 25 52.85 -33.72 6.65
N LEU A 26 53.86 -33.35 5.85
CA LEU A 26 53.79 -32.21 4.93
C LEU A 26 52.72 -32.43 3.85
N GLN A 27 52.65 -33.62 3.24
CA GLN A 27 51.59 -33.93 2.27
C GLN A 27 50.19 -33.88 2.92
N LYS A 28 50.05 -34.40 4.14
CA LYS A 28 48.80 -34.36 4.90
C LYS A 28 48.37 -32.92 5.18
N TYR A 29 49.25 -32.10 5.77
CA TYR A 29 48.93 -30.72 6.09
C TYR A 29 48.77 -29.84 4.86
N GLN A 30 49.48 -30.13 3.75
CA GLN A 30 49.26 -29.46 2.47
C GLN A 30 47.83 -29.71 1.95
N LYS A 31 47.31 -30.93 2.08
CA LYS A 31 45.93 -31.24 1.71
C LYS A 31 44.93 -30.53 2.61
N GLU A 32 45.09 -30.62 3.93
CA GLU A 32 44.22 -29.94 4.90
C GLU A 32 44.23 -28.42 4.71
N PHE A 33 45.39 -27.83 4.40
CA PHE A 33 45.51 -26.40 4.10
C PHE A 33 44.75 -26.01 2.83
N LYS A 34 44.82 -26.80 1.77
CA LYS A 34 44.03 -26.56 0.54
C LYS A 34 42.52 -26.64 0.81
N ASP A 35 42.08 -27.60 1.61
CA ASP A 35 40.68 -27.75 1.98
C ASP A 35 40.20 -26.55 2.83
N GLN A 36 41.03 -26.07 3.77
CA GLN A 36 40.75 -24.87 4.55
C GLN A 36 40.71 -23.61 3.69
N ALA A 37 41.68 -23.43 2.78
CA ALA A 37 41.70 -22.29 1.86
C ALA A 37 40.45 -22.25 0.98
N THR A 38 39.96 -23.41 0.54
CA THR A 38 38.71 -23.51 -0.23
C THR A 38 37.49 -23.11 0.61
N LYS A 39 37.43 -23.52 1.89
CA LYS A 39 36.36 -23.11 2.81
C LYS A 39 36.39 -21.61 3.10
N VAL A 40 37.56 -21.04 3.32
CA VAL A 40 37.73 -19.59 3.54
C VAL A 40 37.27 -18.82 2.30
N ALA A 41 37.67 -19.24 1.09
CA ALA A 41 37.20 -18.62 -0.14
C ALA A 41 35.66 -18.68 -0.31
N ALA A 42 35.03 -19.78 0.12
CA ALA A 42 33.57 -19.89 0.11
C ALA A 42 32.91 -18.95 1.14
N TRP A 43 33.49 -18.81 2.33
CA TRP A 43 33.02 -17.86 3.34
C TRP A 43 33.20 -16.41 2.91
N ASP A 44 34.31 -16.07 2.26
CA ASP A 44 34.55 -14.73 1.73
C ASP A 44 33.48 -14.36 0.69
N ARG A 45 33.15 -15.30 -0.21
CA ARG A 45 32.07 -15.10 -1.19
C ARG A 45 30.70 -14.88 -0.52
N LEU A 46 30.38 -15.66 0.52
CA LEU A 46 29.14 -15.49 1.27
C LEU A 46 29.10 -14.16 2.04
N LEU A 47 30.24 -13.71 2.56
CA LEU A 47 30.36 -12.44 3.27
C LEU A 47 30.10 -11.26 2.32
N VAL A 48 30.64 -11.30 1.10
CA VAL A 48 30.36 -10.28 0.07
C VAL A 48 28.87 -10.28 -0.31
N GLU A 49 28.27 -11.45 -0.58
CA GLU A 49 26.85 -11.55 -0.92
C GLU A 49 25.94 -11.02 0.20
N ASN A 50 26.25 -11.34 1.46
CA ASN A 50 25.52 -10.80 2.59
C ASN A 50 25.76 -9.30 2.76
N GLY A 51 26.97 -8.81 2.48
CA GLY A 51 27.30 -7.38 2.46
C GLY A 51 26.42 -6.60 1.47
N GLU A 52 26.23 -7.11 0.26
CA GLU A 52 25.33 -6.51 -0.74
C GLU A 52 23.87 -6.50 -0.27
N LYS A 53 23.40 -7.60 0.34
CA LYS A 53 22.03 -7.66 0.93
C LYS A 53 21.86 -6.66 2.06
N ILE A 54 22.85 -6.53 2.95
CA ILE A 54 22.85 -5.56 4.05
C ILE A 54 22.81 -4.14 3.50
N GLN A 55 23.61 -3.83 2.47
CA GLN A 55 23.58 -2.52 1.83
C GLN A 55 22.21 -2.23 1.22
N LYS A 56 21.60 -3.19 0.53
CA LYS A 56 20.25 -3.04 -0.02
C LYS A 56 19.22 -2.77 1.08
N LEU A 57 19.26 -3.55 2.17
CA LEU A 57 18.38 -3.34 3.31
C LEU A 57 18.59 -1.97 3.94
N TYR A 58 19.84 -1.54 4.12
CA TYR A 58 20.15 -0.21 4.66
C TYR A 58 19.51 0.92 3.82
N LEU A 59 19.64 0.85 2.49
CA LEU A 59 19.02 1.83 1.59
C LEU A 59 17.50 1.81 1.71
N GLN A 60 16.88 0.62 1.70
CA GLN A 60 15.43 0.48 1.85
C GLN A 60 14.93 0.98 3.21
N THR A 61 15.66 0.73 4.29
CA THR A 61 15.34 1.21 5.64
C THR A 61 15.44 2.73 5.71
N HIS A 62 16.48 3.32 5.11
CA HIS A 62 16.63 4.77 5.08
C HIS A 62 15.55 5.46 4.23
N ASP A 63 15.15 4.85 3.11
CA ASP A 63 14.02 5.36 2.31
C ASP A 63 12.69 5.23 3.08
N ALA A 64 12.48 4.13 3.81
CA ALA A 64 11.32 3.97 4.69
C ALA A 64 11.32 4.99 5.85
N GLU A 65 12.48 5.30 6.42
CA GLU A 65 12.64 6.34 7.46
C GLU A 65 12.24 7.72 6.91
N LYS A 66 12.70 8.07 5.70
CA LYS A 66 12.26 9.31 5.04
C LYS A 66 10.76 9.35 4.80
N ALA A 67 10.18 8.25 4.33
CA ALA A 67 8.73 8.15 4.15
C ALA A 67 7.97 8.30 5.47
N SER A 68 8.46 7.70 6.56
CA SER A 68 7.89 7.84 7.90
C SER A 68 7.93 9.29 8.39
N ASN A 69 9.08 9.96 8.25
CA ASN A 69 9.23 11.37 8.63
C ASN A 69 8.31 12.30 7.81
N GLU A 70 8.08 11.97 6.53
CA GLU A 70 7.13 12.69 5.70
C GLU A 70 5.69 12.48 6.17
N ILE A 71 5.31 11.25 6.52
CA ILE A 71 4.00 10.95 7.10
C ILE A 71 3.81 11.70 8.41
N ASP A 72 4.80 11.73 9.30
CA ASP A 72 4.73 12.47 10.57
C ASP A 72 4.53 13.97 10.34
N ARG A 73 5.22 14.56 9.36
CA ARG A 73 5.00 15.97 8.98
C ARG A 73 3.58 16.21 8.46
N GLN A 74 3.06 15.30 7.64
CA GLN A 74 1.69 15.40 7.12
C GLN A 74 0.66 15.26 8.24
N LEU A 75 0.85 14.33 9.18
CA LEU A 75 -0.02 14.17 10.34
C LEU A 75 -0.02 15.41 11.23
N GLN A 76 1.14 16.02 11.49
CA GLN A 76 1.22 17.29 12.23
C GLN A 76 0.48 18.43 11.50
N SER A 77 0.57 18.48 10.17
CA SER A 77 -0.18 19.47 9.38
C SER A 77 -1.69 19.25 9.50
N VAL A 78 -2.15 17.99 9.42
CA VAL A 78 -3.56 17.65 9.57
C VAL A 78 -4.06 18.00 10.97
N GLU A 79 -3.29 17.69 12.02
CA GLU A 79 -3.62 18.04 13.40
C GLU A 79 -3.71 19.57 13.59
N SER A 80 -2.76 20.32 13.04
CA SER A 80 -2.81 21.79 13.07
C SER A 80 -4.04 22.34 12.34
N HIS A 81 -4.42 21.76 11.19
CA HIS A 81 -5.62 22.17 10.47
C HIS A 81 -6.89 21.83 11.24
N GLN A 82 -6.95 20.67 11.91
CA GLN A 82 -8.07 20.31 12.78
C GLN A 82 -8.23 21.31 13.93
N ALA A 83 -7.13 21.69 14.58
CA ALA A 83 -7.16 22.69 15.66
C ALA A 83 -7.58 24.08 15.19
N GLU A 84 -7.17 24.49 13.99
CA GLU A 84 -7.60 25.77 13.40
C GLU A 84 -9.08 25.76 13.05
N LEU A 85 -9.57 24.66 12.45
CA LEU A 85 -10.99 24.49 12.13
C LEU A 85 -11.86 24.46 13.40
N GLU A 86 -11.40 23.79 14.46
CA GLU A 86 -12.06 23.82 15.78
C GLU A 86 -12.11 25.24 16.33
N SER A 87 -11.01 26.00 16.26
CA SER A 87 -11.01 27.41 16.69
C SER A 87 -11.95 28.29 15.87
N PHE A 88 -12.08 28.07 14.57
CA PHE A 88 -13.06 28.78 13.75
C PHE A 88 -14.48 28.39 14.10
N LEU A 89 -14.73 27.11 14.37
CA LEU A 89 -16.02 26.59 14.79
C LEU A 89 -16.44 27.23 16.13
N ASP A 90 -15.57 27.26 17.13
CA ASP A 90 -15.79 27.95 18.42
C ASP A 90 -16.14 29.44 18.26
N ARG A 91 -15.52 30.12 17.28
CA ARG A 91 -15.81 31.53 17.00
C ARG A 91 -17.17 31.68 16.34
N TYR A 92 -17.49 30.84 15.35
CA TYR A 92 -18.78 30.87 14.68
C TYR A 92 -19.92 30.48 15.61
N GLU A 93 -19.72 29.54 16.53
CA GLU A 93 -20.70 29.22 17.58
C GLU A 93 -21.02 30.45 18.44
N LYS A 94 -19.99 31.19 18.89
CA LYS A 94 -20.19 32.44 19.63
C LYS A 94 -20.91 33.51 18.81
N GLU A 95 -20.56 33.66 17.53
CA GLU A 95 -21.25 34.61 16.64
C GLU A 95 -22.73 34.22 16.43
N VAL A 96 -23.03 32.92 16.32
CA VAL A 96 -24.41 32.40 16.24
C VAL A 96 -25.17 32.64 17.54
N ASP A 97 -24.56 32.39 18.70
CA ASP A 97 -25.16 32.68 20.02
C ASP A 97 -25.44 34.17 20.19
N ASP A 98 -24.52 35.04 19.76
CA ASP A 98 -24.70 36.49 19.74
C ASP A 98 -25.84 36.94 18.81
N MET A 99 -26.00 36.29 17.65
CA MET A 99 -27.16 36.54 16.78
C MET A 99 -28.46 36.09 17.43
N TYR A 100 -28.47 34.90 18.04
CA TYR A 100 -29.64 34.35 18.70
C TYR A 100 -30.08 35.22 19.89
N SER A 101 -29.14 35.71 20.69
CA SER A 101 -29.42 36.63 21.81
C SER A 101 -29.95 37.99 21.35
N LYS A 102 -29.43 38.54 20.24
CA LYS A 102 -29.95 39.77 19.61
C LYS A 102 -31.34 39.57 19.01
N GLN A 103 -31.62 38.39 18.45
CA GLN A 103 -32.92 38.04 17.88
C GLN A 103 -33.98 37.84 18.96
N ILE A 104 -33.62 37.31 20.13
CA ILE A 104 -34.51 37.20 21.31
C ILE A 104 -34.81 38.56 21.96
N GLY A 105 -33.93 39.55 21.80
CA GLY A 105 -34.16 40.93 22.28
C GLY A 105 -35.19 41.72 21.48
N GLY A 106 -35.53 41.26 20.26
CA GLY A 106 -36.68 41.73 19.49
C GLY A 106 -37.86 40.78 19.73
N ASN A 107 -39.06 41.32 19.95
CA ASN A 107 -40.27 40.57 20.30
C ASN A 107 -40.83 39.66 19.17
N GLU A 108 -39.98 39.21 18.24
CA GLU A 108 -40.28 38.20 17.22
C GLU A 108 -39.56 36.89 17.59
N GLN A 109 -40.14 36.19 18.56
CA GLN A 109 -40.01 34.73 18.64
C GLN A 109 -40.13 34.18 17.21
N LEU A 110 -39.17 33.39 16.71
CA LEU A 110 -39.22 32.79 15.36
C LEU A 110 -40.63 32.21 15.10
N ALA A 111 -41.47 32.96 14.39
CA ALA A 111 -42.87 32.60 14.14
C ALA A 111 -43.08 32.52 12.63
N GLY A 112 -43.50 31.36 12.15
CA GLY A 112 -43.76 31.09 10.74
C GLY A 112 -42.68 30.23 10.05
N PRO A 113 -42.45 30.40 8.74
CA PRO A 113 -41.67 29.49 7.87
C PRO A 113 -40.26 29.11 8.35
N ASP A 114 -39.62 29.94 9.18
CA ASP A 114 -38.30 29.64 9.74
C ASP A 114 -38.31 28.51 10.77
N GLN A 115 -39.38 28.36 11.57
CA GLN A 115 -39.51 27.22 12.49
C GLN A 115 -39.63 25.90 11.73
N GLU A 116 -40.32 25.90 10.60
CA GLU A 116 -40.51 24.70 9.78
C GLU A 116 -39.23 24.35 9.02
N ARG A 117 -38.45 25.36 8.60
CA ARG A 117 -37.08 25.17 8.08
C ARG A 117 -36.15 24.59 9.13
N GLU A 118 -36.14 25.12 10.35
CA GLU A 118 -35.34 24.60 11.46
C GLU A 118 -35.66 23.12 11.75
N ARG A 119 -36.95 22.77 11.84
CA ARG A 119 -37.36 21.36 12.03
C ARG A 119 -36.89 20.45 10.90
N THR A 120 -36.90 20.93 9.65
CA THR A 120 -36.46 20.15 8.49
C THR A 120 -34.95 19.91 8.51
N TYR A 121 -34.14 20.93 8.82
CA TYR A 121 -32.69 20.77 8.95
C TYR A 121 -32.31 19.88 10.14
N LYS A 122 -32.98 20.03 11.28
CA LYS A 122 -32.77 19.16 12.44
C LYS A 122 -33.14 17.70 12.15
N LEU A 123 -34.17 17.46 11.34
CA LEU A 123 -34.51 16.11 10.90
C LEU A 123 -33.42 15.53 9.97
N ALA A 124 -32.85 16.34 9.07
CA ALA A 124 -31.77 15.91 8.18
C ALA A 124 -30.48 15.58 8.95
N GLU A 125 -30.15 16.37 9.97
CA GLU A 125 -29.05 16.11 10.91
C GLU A 125 -29.27 14.77 11.62
N ASN A 126 -30.41 14.59 12.30
CA ASN A 126 -30.75 13.34 12.99
C ASN A 126 -30.74 12.11 12.07
N LEU A 127 -31.15 12.26 10.80
CA LEU A 127 -31.10 11.18 9.83
C LEU A 127 -29.66 10.82 9.46
N THR A 128 -28.79 11.81 9.30
CA THR A 128 -27.37 11.63 9.00
C THR A 128 -26.67 10.93 10.16
N ASP A 129 -26.90 11.38 11.38
CA ASP A 129 -26.35 10.76 12.60
C ASP A 129 -26.79 9.31 12.73
N ARG A 130 -28.07 9.03 12.46
CA ARG A 130 -28.60 7.66 12.52
C ARG A 130 -28.00 6.75 11.45
N LEU A 131 -27.67 7.28 10.27
CA LEU A 131 -26.97 6.51 9.24
C LEU A 131 -25.52 6.23 9.63
N ASP A 132 -24.83 7.17 10.28
CA ASP A 132 -23.47 6.98 10.79
C ASP A 132 -23.43 5.94 11.93
N GLU A 133 -24.36 6.03 12.89
CA GLU A 133 -24.51 5.05 13.97
C GLU A 133 -24.80 3.65 13.40
N MET A 134 -25.72 3.55 12.43
CA MET A 134 -26.00 2.29 11.75
C MET A 134 -24.78 1.75 10.99
N GLY A 135 -23.97 2.61 10.36
CA GLY A 135 -22.71 2.24 9.73
C GLY A 135 -21.69 1.69 10.72
N LYS A 136 -21.56 2.32 11.89
CA LYS A 136 -20.71 1.86 13.00
C LYS A 136 -21.19 0.52 13.54
N ASP A 137 -22.50 0.33 13.73
CA ASP A 137 -23.06 -0.91 14.24
C ASP A 137 -22.96 -2.06 13.23
N LEU A 138 -23.12 -1.77 11.93
CA LEU A 138 -22.82 -2.75 10.87
C LEU A 138 -21.33 -3.12 10.87
N GLY A 139 -20.44 -2.14 11.07
CA GLY A 139 -19.01 -2.37 11.27
C GLY A 139 -18.72 -3.31 12.45
N LYS A 140 -19.34 -3.06 13.61
CA LYS A 140 -19.24 -3.95 14.79
C LYS A 140 -19.76 -5.34 14.49
N MET A 141 -20.92 -5.46 13.85
CA MET A 141 -21.49 -6.75 13.46
C MET A 141 -20.55 -7.51 12.51
N ILE A 142 -19.89 -6.83 11.57
CA ILE A 142 -18.88 -7.44 10.71
C ILE A 142 -17.69 -7.95 11.52
N THR A 143 -17.20 -7.17 12.50
CA THR A 143 -16.11 -7.63 13.39
C THR A 143 -16.53 -8.83 14.22
N GLU A 144 -17.72 -8.83 14.81
CA GLU A 144 -18.26 -9.95 15.58
C GLU A 144 -18.45 -11.19 14.71
N ILE A 145 -18.97 -11.04 13.49
CA ILE A 145 -19.10 -12.15 12.53
C ILE A 145 -17.71 -12.71 12.16
N ASN A 146 -16.72 -11.85 11.93
CA ASN A 146 -15.35 -12.29 11.64
C ASN A 146 -14.72 -13.03 12.83
N ASP A 147 -14.98 -12.58 14.05
CA ASP A 147 -14.49 -13.21 15.27
C ASP A 147 -15.18 -14.56 15.53
N ILE A 148 -16.51 -14.63 15.36
CA ILE A 148 -17.29 -15.87 15.46
C ILE A 148 -16.87 -16.86 14.37
N SER A 149 -16.74 -16.40 13.12
CA SER A 149 -16.28 -17.22 11.99
C SER A 149 -14.86 -17.74 12.20
N GLY A 150 -13.97 -16.88 12.72
CA GLY A 150 -12.60 -17.24 13.10
C GLY A 150 -12.53 -18.25 14.25
N SER A 151 -13.41 -18.13 15.24
CA SER A 151 -13.48 -19.06 16.38
C SER A 151 -14.10 -20.42 16.01
N LEU A 152 -15.23 -20.40 15.26
CA LEU A 152 -16.00 -21.59 14.88
C LEU A 152 -15.24 -22.49 13.89
N SER A 153 -14.46 -21.91 12.98
CA SER A 153 -13.69 -22.67 12.01
C SER A 153 -12.40 -23.27 12.57
N LYS A 154 -11.92 -22.85 13.76
CA LYS A 154 -10.53 -23.13 14.18
C LYS A 154 -10.27 -23.57 15.61
N GLY A 155 -11.24 -23.57 16.52
CA GLY A 155 -11.09 -24.16 17.87
C GLY A 155 -9.83 -23.70 18.63
N ASN A 156 -9.97 -22.69 19.49
CA ASN A 156 -8.96 -22.24 20.49
C ASN A 156 -7.51 -21.97 20.02
N LYS A 157 -7.20 -21.94 18.72
CA LYS A 157 -5.87 -21.53 18.19
C LYS A 157 -5.97 -20.30 17.30
N PRO A 158 -5.98 -19.08 17.88
CA PRO A 158 -6.06 -17.83 17.12
C PRO A 158 -4.85 -17.59 16.19
N ASP A 159 -3.70 -18.22 16.44
CA ASP A 159 -2.46 -18.07 15.67
C ASP A 159 -2.21 -19.18 14.63
N ASP A 160 -3.27 -19.83 14.14
CA ASP A 160 -3.11 -20.83 13.08
C ASP A 160 -2.59 -20.16 11.78
N PRO A 161 -1.43 -20.57 11.23
CA PRO A 161 -0.90 -20.02 9.98
C PRO A 161 -1.86 -20.16 8.80
N LEU A 162 -2.74 -21.17 8.81
CA LEU A 162 -3.80 -21.30 7.80
C LEU A 162 -4.78 -20.11 7.85
N SER A 163 -4.98 -19.48 9.02
CA SER A 163 -5.80 -18.26 9.18
C SER A 163 -5.20 -17.05 8.53
N GLN A 164 -3.88 -16.90 8.70
CA GLN A 164 -3.14 -15.83 8.05
C GLN A 164 -3.19 -16.00 6.53
N ILE A 165 -3.00 -17.22 6.03
CA ILE A 165 -3.09 -17.52 4.59
C ILE A 165 -4.47 -17.19 4.03
N VAL A 166 -5.55 -17.66 4.66
CA VAL A 166 -6.92 -17.38 4.19
C VAL A 166 -7.21 -15.87 4.22
N ARG A 167 -6.78 -15.15 5.24
CA ARG A 167 -6.95 -13.69 5.33
C ARG A 167 -6.21 -12.95 4.21
N VAL A 168 -4.94 -13.31 3.96
CA VAL A 168 -4.13 -12.72 2.88
C VAL A 168 -4.75 -13.04 1.52
N LEU A 169 -5.20 -14.27 1.30
CA LEU A 169 -5.82 -14.69 0.04
C LEU A 169 -7.14 -13.96 -0.21
N ASN A 170 -7.98 -13.80 0.81
CA ASN A 170 -9.19 -12.99 0.72
C ASN A 170 -8.87 -11.53 0.38
N GLY A 171 -7.81 -10.97 0.98
CA GLY A 171 -7.32 -9.63 0.62
C GLY A 171 -6.85 -9.55 -0.84
N HIS A 172 -6.08 -10.53 -1.30
CA HIS A 172 -5.65 -10.61 -2.69
C HIS A 172 -6.83 -10.77 -3.67
N LEU A 173 -7.85 -11.56 -3.32
CA LEU A 173 -9.06 -11.71 -4.12
C LEU A 173 -9.80 -10.38 -4.24
N GLN A 174 -9.97 -9.66 -3.13
CA GLN A 174 -10.60 -8.34 -3.13
C GLN A 174 -9.79 -7.33 -3.97
N GLN A 175 -8.46 -7.35 -3.86
CA GLN A 175 -7.58 -6.53 -4.69
C GLN A 175 -7.70 -6.88 -6.18
N LEU A 176 -7.75 -8.17 -6.54
CA LEU A 176 -7.93 -8.61 -7.93
C LEU A 176 -9.29 -8.21 -8.49
N GLN A 177 -10.37 -8.33 -7.70
CA GLN A 177 -11.69 -7.84 -8.09
C GLN A 177 -11.69 -6.33 -8.32
N TRP A 178 -11.02 -5.58 -7.44
CA TRP A 178 -10.86 -4.13 -7.59
C TRP A 178 -10.04 -3.77 -8.85
N ILE A 179 -8.98 -4.52 -9.15
CA ILE A 179 -8.21 -4.35 -10.39
C ILE A 179 -9.07 -4.65 -11.61
N ASP A 180 -9.82 -5.76 -11.62
CA ASP A 180 -10.67 -6.17 -12.74
C ASP A 180 -11.77 -5.16 -13.06
N THR A 181 -12.48 -4.71 -12.02
CA THR A 181 -13.52 -3.68 -12.14
C THR A 181 -12.97 -2.36 -12.66
N ASN A 182 -11.82 -1.89 -12.14
CA ASN A 182 -11.21 -0.65 -12.62
C ASN A 182 -10.58 -0.77 -14.01
N ALA A 183 -9.98 -1.92 -14.34
CA ALA A 183 -9.47 -2.19 -15.67
C ALA A 183 -10.62 -2.20 -16.69
N SER A 184 -11.75 -2.83 -16.35
CA SER A 184 -12.96 -2.82 -17.17
C SER A 184 -13.53 -1.40 -17.35
N ALA A 185 -13.56 -0.60 -16.28
CA ALA A 185 -13.99 0.80 -16.35
C ALA A 185 -13.06 1.65 -17.22
N LEU A 186 -11.74 1.45 -17.11
CA LEU A 186 -10.74 2.11 -17.96
C LEU A 186 -10.90 1.68 -19.42
N GLN A 187 -11.08 0.39 -19.69
CA GLN A 187 -11.32 -0.12 -21.04
C GLN A 187 -12.58 0.49 -21.66
N ALA A 188 -13.66 0.64 -20.88
CA ALA A 188 -14.87 1.30 -21.33
C ALA A 188 -14.61 2.78 -21.69
N LYS A 189 -13.85 3.51 -20.86
CA LYS A 189 -13.45 4.91 -21.15
C LYS A 189 -12.59 5.01 -22.41
N VAL A 190 -11.64 4.10 -22.62
CA VAL A 190 -10.80 4.04 -23.83
C VAL A 190 -11.65 3.77 -25.07
N ASN A 191 -12.56 2.79 -25.01
CA ASN A 191 -13.46 2.48 -26.13
C ASN A 191 -14.37 3.67 -26.48
N ALA A 192 -14.87 4.39 -25.46
CA ALA A 192 -15.65 5.60 -25.66
C ALA A 192 -14.82 6.72 -26.32
N ALA A 193 -13.58 6.92 -25.87
CA ALA A 193 -12.67 7.89 -26.45
C ALA A 193 -12.29 7.55 -27.91
N GLN A 194 -12.05 6.28 -28.22
CA GLN A 194 -11.80 5.81 -29.59
C GLN A 194 -13.00 6.06 -30.50
N LYS A 195 -14.22 5.76 -30.04
CA LYS A 195 -15.45 6.06 -30.79
C LYS A 195 -15.63 7.56 -31.01
N ALA A 196 -15.40 8.38 -29.98
CA ALA A 196 -15.47 9.84 -30.08
C ALA A 196 -14.41 10.39 -31.06
N SER A 197 -13.19 9.86 -31.02
CA SER A 197 -12.10 10.20 -31.94
C SER A 197 -12.45 9.83 -33.38
N ASN A 198 -12.98 8.63 -33.61
CA ASN A 198 -13.42 8.19 -34.94
C ASN A 198 -14.59 9.02 -35.47
N ASN A 199 -15.53 9.43 -34.60
CA ASN A 199 -16.61 10.35 -34.98
C ASN A 199 -16.09 11.74 -35.35
N MET A 200 -15.07 12.26 -34.64
CA MET A 200 -14.41 13.51 -35.00
C MET A 200 -13.62 13.38 -36.31
N GLY A 201 -12.90 12.28 -36.51
CA GLY A 201 -12.21 11.98 -37.76
C GLY A 201 -13.17 11.84 -38.96
N SER A 202 -14.36 11.28 -38.74
CA SER A 202 -15.43 11.21 -39.74
C SER A 202 -16.02 12.61 -40.05
N LYS A 203 -16.16 13.47 -39.04
CA LYS A 203 -16.69 14.84 -39.19
C LYS A 203 -15.71 15.80 -39.88
N TYR A 204 -14.41 15.51 -39.85
CA TYR A 204 -13.36 16.23 -40.60
C TYR A 204 -12.88 15.46 -41.84
N GLY A 205 -13.45 14.29 -42.13
CA GLY A 205 -13.19 13.48 -43.31
C GLY A 205 -13.91 14.04 -44.54
N ASN A 206 -13.24 14.98 -45.22
CA ASN A 206 -13.52 15.49 -46.56
C ASN A 206 -14.93 16.09 -46.83
N PRO A 207 -15.17 17.34 -46.43
CA PRO A 207 -16.37 18.11 -46.80
C PRO A 207 -16.50 18.34 -48.32
N ASP A 208 -15.40 18.29 -49.08
CA ASP A 208 -15.39 18.64 -50.50
C ASP A 208 -16.01 17.54 -51.38
N SER A 209 -16.02 16.28 -50.94
CA SER A 209 -16.64 15.19 -51.71
C SER A 209 -18.16 15.25 -51.64
N ASP A 210 -18.73 15.48 -50.45
CA ASP A 210 -20.18 15.45 -50.23
C ASP A 210 -20.88 16.71 -50.78
N ALA A 211 -20.21 17.87 -50.70
CA ALA A 211 -20.68 19.10 -51.32
C ALA A 211 -20.63 19.03 -52.86
N ALA A 212 -19.57 18.47 -53.43
CA ALA A 212 -19.45 18.27 -54.88
C ALA A 212 -20.46 17.24 -55.40
N GLU A 213 -20.66 16.12 -54.70
CA GLU A 213 -21.60 15.07 -55.08
C GLU A 213 -23.06 15.54 -55.02
N GLY A 214 -23.42 16.35 -54.00
CA GLY A 214 -24.72 17.02 -53.92
C GLY A 214 -24.97 17.99 -55.09
N PHE A 215 -23.94 18.73 -55.52
CA PHE A 215 -24.03 19.65 -56.65
C PHE A 215 -24.23 18.90 -57.98
N TYR A 216 -23.47 17.83 -58.23
CA TYR A 216 -23.62 16.99 -59.43
C TYR A 216 -24.99 16.29 -59.50
N ARG A 217 -25.51 15.84 -58.35
CA ARG A 217 -26.83 15.19 -58.28
C ARG A 217 -27.97 16.17 -58.59
N SER A 218 -27.85 17.41 -58.14
CA SER A 218 -28.84 18.46 -58.44
C SER A 218 -28.80 18.92 -59.91
N TYR A 219 -27.62 18.90 -60.53
CA TYR A 219 -27.45 19.28 -61.94
C TYR A 219 -27.92 18.19 -62.91
N MET A 220 -27.69 16.91 -62.59
CA MET A 220 -28.08 15.77 -63.44
C MET A 220 -29.55 15.33 -63.25
N GLY A 221 -30.20 15.70 -62.14
CA GLY A 221 -31.63 15.41 -61.90
C GLY A 221 -32.62 16.35 -62.61
N ARG A 222 -32.12 17.31 -63.41
CA ARG A 222 -32.91 18.28 -64.19
C ARG A 222 -32.58 18.14 -65.68
N ARG A 223 -32.75 16.96 -66.25
CA ARG A 223 -32.86 16.76 -67.70
C ARG A 223 -33.94 15.75 -68.01
#